data_AF-A0A6I9P8E3-F1
#
_entry.id   AF-A0A6I9P8E3-F1
#
_cell.length_a   1.000
_cell.length_b   1.000
_cell.length_c   1.000
_cell.angle_alpha   90.00
_cell.angle_beta   90.00
_cell.angle_gamma   90.00
#
_symmetry.space_group_name_H-M   'P 1'
#
loop_
_entity.id
_entity.type
_entity.pdbx_description
1 polymer ?
#
loop_
_entity_poly.entity_id
_entity_poly.type
_entity_poly.pdbx_seq_one_letter_code
_entity_poly.pdbx_strand_id
1 'polypeptide(L)'
;MAVSTTEPLCQPCGYHEAFRVELQVKRPLMPVHLSPEQVGLEMLCLCGQLDLLVRAQMQQFQEQLGQGCSPEESDTFQAQGSEILDQMLQCLEHLPKPMPQLEDYLDMVGLSVMFPRVEVFLIQGSPVDMLERPPMDEYFFHIAKLNQLLVLSQQLEEDIRHLGSHKYIAHQLSVIYLVLSSFRGIQAFSEIKKDIEANFKQMKQSLLVEEGSRHEPQLAANYINWILELTQSLTSLVLTLPEELTEDLHQAVSFVSQFLS
;
A
#
# COMPACT_ATOMS: atom_id res chain seq x y z
N MET A 1 -39.77 -9.53 27.40
CA MET A 1 -40.28 -8.16 27.20
C MET A 1 -40.28 -7.92 25.70
N ALA A 2 -41.45 -7.97 25.07
CA ALA A 2 -41.59 -7.80 23.63
C ALA A 2 -41.62 -6.30 23.32
N VAL A 3 -40.70 -5.84 22.47
CA VAL A 3 -40.70 -4.49 21.91
C VAL A 3 -41.89 -4.42 20.95
N SER A 4 -42.90 -3.62 21.29
CA SER A 4 -44.02 -3.32 20.41
C SER A 4 -43.51 -2.46 19.26
N THR A 5 -43.27 -3.08 18.10
CA THR A 5 -43.08 -2.37 16.83
C THR A 5 -44.41 -1.76 16.41
N THR A 6 -44.52 -0.44 16.48
CA THR A 6 -45.64 0.30 15.91
C THR A 6 -45.58 0.27 14.39
N GLU A 7 -46.73 0.03 13.74
CA GLU A 7 -46.85 0.13 12.30
C GLU A 7 -46.56 1.57 11.81
N PRO A 8 -45.95 1.74 10.63
CA PRO A 8 -45.63 3.06 10.09
C PRO A 8 -46.92 3.87 9.87
N LEU A 9 -46.91 5.13 10.31
CA LEU A 9 -48.07 6.04 10.23
C LEU A 9 -48.55 6.29 8.80
N CYS A 10 -47.68 6.10 7.79
CA CYS A 10 -48.01 6.19 6.37
C CYS A 10 -47.12 5.22 5.56
N GLN A 11 -47.67 4.61 4.51
CA GLN A 11 -46.86 4.00 3.44
C GLN A 11 -46.45 5.08 2.43
N PRO A 12 -45.17 5.18 2.04
CA PRO A 12 -44.77 6.08 0.97
C PRO A 12 -45.56 5.75 -0.30
N CYS A 13 -46.26 6.72 -0.85
CA CYS A 13 -46.85 6.59 -2.18
C CYS A 13 -45.71 6.29 -3.18
N GLY A 14 -45.95 5.38 -4.13
CA GLY A 14 -44.94 4.88 -5.06
C GLY A 14 -44.03 5.98 -5.61
N TYR A 15 -42.72 5.67 -5.66
CA TYR A 15 -41.68 6.59 -6.11
C TYR A 15 -41.96 7.06 -7.54
N HIS A 16 -42.29 8.34 -7.71
CA HIS A 16 -42.55 8.93 -9.01
C HIS A 16 -41.21 9.27 -9.67
N GLU A 17 -40.93 8.75 -10.88
CA GLU A 17 -39.64 8.95 -11.58
C GLU A 17 -39.24 10.43 -11.72
N ALA A 18 -40.20 11.34 -11.78
CA ALA A 18 -39.97 12.78 -11.84
C ALA A 18 -39.26 13.36 -10.59
N PHE A 19 -39.27 12.64 -9.46
CA PHE A 19 -38.55 12.99 -8.24
C PHE A 19 -37.33 12.07 -8.04
N ARG A 20 -36.77 11.51 -9.12
CA ARG A 20 -35.54 10.72 -9.06
C ARG A 20 -34.40 11.61 -8.55
N VAL A 21 -34.05 11.43 -7.28
CA VAL A 21 -32.88 12.08 -6.67
C VAL A 21 -31.68 11.18 -6.91
N GLU A 22 -30.72 11.67 -7.69
CA GLU A 22 -29.45 10.99 -7.83
C GLU A 22 -28.61 11.27 -6.57
N LEU A 23 -28.45 10.24 -5.75
CA LEU A 23 -27.64 10.31 -4.53
C LEU A 23 -26.16 10.25 -4.90
N GLN A 24 -25.56 11.42 -5.06
CA GLN A 24 -24.14 11.60 -5.32
C GLN A 24 -23.33 11.54 -4.01
N VAL A 25 -23.41 10.41 -3.28
CA VAL A 25 -22.81 10.23 -1.94
C VAL A 25 -21.29 10.41 -1.96
N LYS A 26 -20.65 10.14 -3.11
CA LYS A 26 -19.20 10.23 -3.30
C LYS A 26 -18.71 11.56 -3.87
N ARG A 27 -19.62 12.47 -4.29
CA ARG A 27 -19.22 13.72 -4.96
C ARG A 27 -18.96 14.82 -3.91
N PRO A 28 -17.82 15.52 -3.97
CA PRO A 28 -17.54 16.60 -3.02
C PRO A 28 -18.58 17.71 -3.14
N LEU A 29 -19.01 18.25 -1.99
CA LEU A 29 -20.01 19.32 -1.91
C LEU A 29 -19.52 20.65 -2.52
N MET A 30 -18.19 20.81 -2.67
CA MET A 30 -17.57 21.95 -3.33
C MET A 30 -16.81 21.47 -4.57
N PRO A 31 -16.84 22.24 -5.68
CA PRO A 31 -16.07 21.92 -6.87
C PRO A 31 -14.57 22.05 -6.56
N VAL A 32 -13.92 20.90 -6.40
CA VAL A 32 -12.46 20.81 -6.34
C VAL A 32 -11.95 21.20 -7.72
N HIS A 33 -11.13 22.23 -7.84
CA HIS A 33 -10.43 22.54 -9.08
C HIS A 33 -9.01 22.04 -8.93
N LEU A 34 -8.66 21.01 -9.69
CA LEU A 34 -7.30 20.50 -9.75
C LEU A 34 -6.48 21.34 -10.72
N SER A 35 -5.25 21.71 -10.34
CA SER A 35 -4.26 22.23 -11.29
C SER A 35 -3.80 21.11 -12.24
N PRO A 36 -3.22 21.41 -13.41
CA PRO A 36 -2.68 20.39 -14.31
C PRO A 36 -1.69 19.43 -13.62
N GLU A 37 -0.88 19.95 -12.70
CA GLU A 37 0.05 19.15 -11.89
C GLU A 37 -0.69 18.20 -10.94
N GLN A 38 -1.75 18.68 -10.29
CA GLN A 38 -2.60 17.86 -9.43
C GLN A 38 -3.34 16.78 -10.23
N VAL A 39 -3.74 17.06 -11.47
CA VAL A 39 -4.31 16.05 -12.38
C VAL A 39 -3.26 14.98 -12.69
N GLY A 40 -2.00 15.35 -12.94
CA GLY A 40 -0.91 14.40 -13.13
C GLY A 40 -0.70 13.47 -11.93
N LEU A 41 -0.70 14.02 -10.72
CA LEU A 41 -0.56 13.25 -9.47
C LEU A 41 -1.77 12.34 -9.21
N GLU A 42 -2.99 12.82 -9.44
CA GLU A 42 -4.18 11.99 -9.29
C GLU A 42 -4.20 10.86 -10.32
N MET A 43 -3.81 11.15 -11.56
CA MET A 43 -3.72 10.14 -12.62
C MET A 43 -2.68 9.07 -12.30
N LEU A 44 -1.53 9.44 -11.71
CA LEU A 44 -0.54 8.49 -11.21
C LEU A 44 -1.17 7.51 -10.20
N CYS A 45 -1.93 8.03 -9.23
CA CYS A 45 -2.60 7.23 -8.22
C CYS A 45 -3.66 6.30 -8.83
N LEU A 46 -4.47 6.80 -9.77
CA LEU A 46 -5.52 6.03 -10.44
C LEU A 46 -4.92 4.93 -11.35
N CYS A 47 -3.86 5.23 -12.10
CA CYS A 47 -3.09 4.22 -12.85
C CYS A 47 -2.54 3.14 -11.93
N GLY A 48 -1.99 3.51 -10.77
CA GLY A 48 -1.50 2.54 -9.79
C GLY A 48 -2.59 1.62 -9.23
N GLN A 49 -3.78 2.17 -8.95
CA GLN A 49 -4.94 1.39 -8.50
C GLN A 49 -5.43 0.43 -9.59
N LEU A 50 -5.58 0.93 -10.82
CA LEU A 50 -6.04 0.12 -11.94
C LEU A 50 -5.04 -0.97 -12.30
N ASP A 51 -3.74 -0.67 -12.27
CA ASP A 51 -2.68 -1.67 -12.48
C ASP A 51 -2.77 -2.82 -11.47
N LEU A 52 -2.88 -2.51 -10.18
CA LEU A 52 -3.04 -3.53 -9.12
C LEU A 52 -4.32 -4.35 -9.31
N LEU A 53 -5.42 -3.71 -9.71
CA LEU A 53 -6.69 -4.36 -9.98
C LEU A 53 -6.58 -5.33 -11.18
N VAL A 54 -5.94 -4.90 -12.27
CA VAL A 54 -5.64 -5.74 -13.45
C VAL A 54 -4.75 -6.92 -13.07
N ARG A 55 -3.72 -6.71 -12.25
CA ARG A 55 -2.85 -7.80 -11.75
C ARG A 55 -3.63 -8.83 -10.95
N ALA A 56 -4.51 -8.40 -10.05
CA ALA A 56 -5.33 -9.29 -9.24
C ALA A 56 -6.27 -10.13 -10.12
N GLN A 57 -6.91 -9.51 -11.13
CA GLN A 57 -7.76 -10.22 -12.07
C GLN A 57 -6.99 -11.22 -12.93
N MET A 58 -5.76 -10.90 -13.33
CA MET A 58 -4.87 -11.83 -14.04
C MET A 58 -4.49 -13.04 -13.19
N GLN A 59 -4.23 -12.86 -11.89
CA GLN A 59 -3.99 -13.98 -10.97
C GLN A 59 -5.23 -14.88 -10.85
N GLN A 60 -6.41 -14.29 -10.74
CA GLN A 60 -7.67 -15.03 -10.71
C GLN A 60 -7.89 -15.85 -12.00
N PHE A 61 -7.57 -15.30 -13.17
CA PHE A 61 -7.64 -16.04 -14.43
C PHE A 61 -6.71 -17.25 -14.44
N GLN A 62 -5.48 -17.10 -13.95
CA GLN A 62 -4.53 -18.21 -13.85
C GLN A 62 -5.03 -19.31 -12.90
N GLU A 63 -5.65 -18.93 -11.77
CA GLU A 63 -6.27 -19.89 -10.84
C GLU A 63 -7.45 -20.62 -11.46
N GLN A 64 -8.34 -19.92 -12.17
CA GLN A 64 -9.48 -20.51 -12.88
C GLN A 64 -9.02 -21.49 -13.97
N LEU A 65 -8.00 -21.12 -14.76
CA LEU A 65 -7.40 -22.00 -15.77
C LEU A 65 -6.77 -23.25 -15.13
N GLY A 66 -6.09 -23.09 -14.00
CA GLY A 66 -5.54 -24.21 -13.22
C GLY A 66 -6.61 -25.18 -12.71
N GLN A 67 -7.85 -24.71 -12.54
CA GLN A 67 -9.02 -25.50 -12.16
C GLN A 67 -9.79 -26.07 -13.38
N GLY A 68 -9.35 -25.75 -14.61
CA GLY A 68 -10.03 -26.19 -15.84
C GLY A 68 -11.28 -25.39 -16.19
N CYS A 69 -11.50 -24.24 -15.56
CA CYS A 69 -12.58 -23.31 -15.85
C CYS A 69 -12.18 -22.38 -16.99
N SER A 70 -13.17 -21.87 -17.74
CA SER A 70 -12.93 -20.76 -18.66
C SER A 70 -12.71 -19.48 -17.85
N PRO A 71 -11.73 -18.63 -18.21
CA PRO A 71 -11.50 -17.38 -17.50
C PRO A 71 -12.71 -16.46 -17.66
N GLU A 72 -13.24 -15.98 -16.54
CA GLU A 72 -14.33 -15.02 -16.49
C GLU A 72 -13.96 -13.88 -15.56
N GLU A 73 -14.14 -12.64 -16.05
CA GLU A 73 -13.92 -11.44 -15.27
C GLU A 73 -14.84 -11.43 -14.05
N SER A 74 -14.32 -11.00 -12.90
CA SER A 74 -15.15 -10.87 -11.72
C SER A 74 -16.04 -9.62 -11.81
N ASP A 75 -17.28 -9.72 -11.34
CA ASP A 75 -18.18 -8.56 -11.23
C ASP A 75 -17.53 -7.42 -10.41
N THR A 76 -16.76 -7.78 -9.37
CA THR A 76 -16.03 -6.83 -8.53
C THR A 76 -14.96 -6.08 -9.34
N PHE A 77 -14.21 -6.78 -10.19
CA PHE A 77 -13.23 -6.16 -11.09
C PHE A 77 -13.89 -5.18 -12.04
N GLN A 78 -14.99 -5.58 -12.68
CA GLN A 78 -15.71 -4.70 -13.61
C GLN A 78 -16.26 -3.44 -12.93
N ALA A 79 -16.86 -3.59 -11.75
CA ALA A 79 -17.38 -2.47 -10.99
C ALA A 79 -16.28 -1.50 -10.54
N GLN A 80 -15.19 -2.01 -9.98
CA GLN A 80 -14.06 -1.18 -9.53
C GLN A 80 -13.29 -0.57 -10.69
N GLY A 81 -13.09 -1.32 -11.78
CA GLY A 81 -12.42 -0.83 -12.98
C GLY A 81 -13.20 0.31 -13.62
N SER A 82 -14.52 0.16 -13.79
CA SER A 82 -15.38 1.23 -14.29
C SER A 82 -15.33 2.47 -13.40
N GLU A 83 -15.37 2.29 -12.08
CA GLU A 83 -15.29 3.43 -11.15
C GLU A 83 -13.95 4.18 -11.27
N ILE A 84 -12.82 3.47 -11.40
CA ILE A 84 -11.51 4.10 -11.58
C ILE A 84 -11.43 4.81 -12.94
N LEU A 85 -11.92 4.20 -14.02
CA LEU A 85 -11.96 4.83 -15.34
C LEU A 85 -12.81 6.11 -15.35
N ASP A 86 -13.98 6.08 -14.71
CA ASP A 86 -14.83 7.26 -14.55
C ASP A 86 -14.10 8.38 -13.77
N GLN A 87 -13.33 8.02 -12.73
CA GLN A 87 -12.52 8.98 -11.99
C GLN A 87 -11.38 9.55 -12.84
N MET A 88 -10.71 8.74 -13.67
CA MET A 88 -9.67 9.20 -14.59
C MET A 88 -10.24 10.21 -15.60
N LEU A 89 -11.42 9.92 -16.19
CA LEU A 89 -12.09 10.83 -17.10
C LEU A 89 -12.50 12.14 -16.40
N GLN A 90 -13.03 12.06 -15.17
CA GLN A 90 -13.34 13.24 -14.36
C GLN A 90 -12.09 14.08 -14.07
N CYS A 91 -10.92 13.46 -13.85
CA CYS A 91 -9.67 14.17 -13.65
C CYS A 91 -9.30 15.02 -14.88
N LEU A 92 -9.52 14.50 -16.10
CA LEU A 92 -9.24 15.24 -17.34
C LEU A 92 -10.16 16.45 -17.54
N GLU A 93 -11.37 16.47 -16.95
CA GLU A 93 -12.28 17.62 -17.03
C GLU A 93 -11.69 18.89 -16.43
N HIS A 94 -10.67 18.76 -15.56
CA HIS A 94 -9.95 19.89 -14.96
C HIS A 94 -8.89 20.51 -15.88
N LEU A 95 -8.57 19.87 -17.02
CA LEU A 95 -7.57 20.38 -17.96
C LEU A 95 -8.14 21.45 -18.91
N PRO A 96 -7.29 22.31 -19.48
CA PRO A 96 -7.71 23.28 -20.49
C PRO A 96 -8.36 22.60 -21.71
N LYS A 97 -9.36 23.25 -22.30
CA LYS A 97 -10.00 22.77 -23.53
C LYS A 97 -9.09 23.02 -24.75
N PRO A 98 -9.02 22.10 -25.73
CA PRO A 98 -9.77 20.84 -25.80
C PRO A 98 -9.24 19.77 -24.84
N MET A 99 -10.16 19.07 -24.18
CA MET A 99 -9.81 17.97 -23.27
C MET A 99 -9.14 16.84 -24.07
N PRO A 100 -7.96 16.34 -23.66
CA PRO A 100 -7.30 15.23 -24.33
C PRO A 100 -8.09 13.93 -24.15
N GLN A 101 -7.87 12.96 -25.06
CA GLN A 101 -8.32 11.59 -24.79
C GLN A 101 -7.47 10.98 -23.67
N LEU A 102 -8.01 9.99 -22.96
CA LEU A 102 -7.32 9.39 -21.82
C LEU A 102 -5.99 8.74 -22.24
N GLU A 103 -6.01 7.93 -23.30
CA GLU A 103 -4.81 7.30 -23.86
C GLU A 103 -3.74 8.34 -24.24
N ASP A 104 -4.12 9.36 -25.02
CA ASP A 104 -3.22 10.44 -25.44
C ASP A 104 -2.60 11.19 -24.24
N TYR A 105 -3.39 11.42 -23.19
CA TYR A 105 -2.91 12.10 -21.99
C TYR A 105 -1.87 11.24 -21.27
N LEU A 106 -2.17 9.95 -21.05
CA LEU A 106 -1.25 9.02 -20.36
C LEU A 106 0.07 8.88 -21.12
N ASP A 107 0.04 8.85 -22.45
CA ASP A 107 1.22 8.88 -23.30
C ASP A 107 2.01 10.18 -23.16
N MET A 108 1.33 11.32 -23.24
CA MET A 108 1.96 12.64 -23.15
C MET A 108 2.70 12.84 -21.81
N VAL A 109 2.14 12.38 -20.70
CA VAL A 109 2.75 12.50 -19.37
C VAL A 109 3.68 11.32 -19.02
N GLY A 110 3.79 10.31 -19.87
CA GLY A 110 4.65 9.14 -19.67
C GLY A 110 4.10 8.10 -18.67
N LEU A 111 2.84 8.21 -18.27
CA LEU A 111 2.19 7.23 -17.39
C LEU A 111 1.92 5.89 -18.10
N SER A 112 1.74 5.89 -19.41
CA SER A 112 1.59 4.67 -20.22
C SER A 112 2.84 3.78 -20.14
N VAL A 113 4.03 4.39 -20.18
CA VAL A 113 5.31 3.69 -20.01
C VAL A 113 5.48 3.16 -18.58
N MET A 114 5.02 3.91 -17.56
CA MET A 114 5.10 3.47 -16.16
C MET A 114 4.11 2.34 -15.85
N PHE A 115 2.91 2.38 -16.44
CA PHE A 115 1.82 1.44 -16.21
C PHE A 115 1.32 0.80 -17.53
N PRO A 116 2.16 0.03 -18.23
CA PRO A 116 1.81 -0.53 -19.54
C PRO A 116 0.61 -1.50 -19.48
N ARG A 117 0.33 -2.12 -18.33
CA ARG A 117 -0.90 -2.92 -18.16
C ARG A 117 -2.17 -2.07 -18.23
N VAL A 118 -2.13 -0.84 -17.72
CA VAL A 118 -3.26 0.08 -17.79
C VAL A 118 -3.50 0.47 -19.24
N GLU A 119 -2.46 0.82 -19.98
CA GLU A 119 -2.56 1.15 -21.41
C GLU A 119 -3.14 -0.01 -22.22
N VAL A 120 -2.60 -1.23 -22.05
CA VAL A 120 -3.11 -2.42 -22.74
C VAL A 120 -4.57 -2.71 -22.36
N PHE A 121 -4.93 -2.55 -21.09
CA PHE A 121 -6.30 -2.73 -20.63
C PHE A 121 -7.26 -1.71 -21.28
N LEU A 122 -6.86 -0.45 -21.39
CA LEU A 122 -7.66 0.59 -22.07
C LEU A 122 -7.90 0.25 -23.55
N ILE A 123 -6.88 -0.27 -24.24
CA ILE A 123 -6.96 -0.62 -25.67
C ILE A 123 -7.78 -1.90 -25.90
N GLN A 124 -7.54 -2.95 -25.12
CA GLN A 124 -8.12 -4.27 -25.32
C GLN A 124 -9.49 -4.44 -24.64
N GLY A 125 -9.78 -3.61 -23.64
CA GLY A 125 -10.97 -3.71 -22.81
C GLY A 125 -10.97 -4.91 -21.85
N SER A 126 -9.85 -5.64 -21.73
CA SER A 126 -9.71 -6.78 -20.83
C SER A 126 -8.27 -6.94 -20.33
N PRO A 127 -8.06 -7.56 -19.14
CA PRO A 127 -6.73 -7.85 -18.62
C PRO A 127 -5.97 -8.82 -19.53
N VAL A 128 -4.71 -8.48 -19.82
CA VAL A 128 -3.81 -9.29 -20.64
C VAL A 128 -2.50 -9.53 -19.90
N ASP A 129 -1.90 -10.69 -20.12
CA ASP A 129 -0.59 -11.02 -19.58
C ASP A 129 0.52 -10.20 -20.25
N MET A 130 1.50 -9.77 -19.46
CA MET A 130 2.59 -8.93 -19.96
C MET A 130 3.79 -9.78 -20.36
N LEU A 131 4.33 -9.53 -21.56
CA LEU A 131 5.53 -10.20 -22.04
C LEU A 131 6.78 -9.77 -21.26
N GLU A 132 6.84 -8.49 -20.88
CA GLU A 132 7.94 -7.90 -20.12
C GLU A 132 7.44 -7.43 -18.76
N ARG A 133 8.34 -7.42 -17.77
CA ARG A 133 8.01 -6.97 -16.42
C ARG A 133 7.78 -5.44 -16.43
N PRO A 134 6.59 -4.95 -16.04
CA PRO A 134 6.33 -3.51 -16.00
C PRO A 134 7.24 -2.77 -15.01
N PRO A 135 7.59 -1.48 -15.28
CA PRO A 135 8.52 -0.73 -14.44
C PRO A 135 8.06 -0.56 -12.98
N MET A 136 6.74 -0.42 -12.78
CA MET A 136 6.14 -0.17 -11.46
C MET A 136 5.87 -1.45 -10.64
N ASP A 137 6.26 -2.63 -11.12
CA ASP A 137 5.90 -3.92 -10.50
C ASP A 137 6.36 -4.06 -9.04
N GLU A 138 7.55 -3.56 -8.72
CA GLU A 138 8.16 -3.66 -7.39
C GLU A 138 7.86 -2.47 -6.49
N TYR A 139 7.36 -1.37 -7.05
CA TYR A 139 7.18 -0.10 -6.32
C TYR A 139 6.35 -0.29 -5.04
N PHE A 140 5.15 -0.85 -5.17
CA PHE A 140 4.26 -1.05 -4.02
C PHE A 140 4.80 -2.05 -3.02
N PHE A 141 5.48 -3.10 -3.49
CA PHE A 141 6.08 -4.10 -2.64
C PHE A 141 7.24 -3.52 -1.82
N HIS A 142 8.07 -2.68 -2.45
CA HIS A 142 9.18 -2.01 -1.79
C HIS A 142 8.70 -0.99 -0.76
N ILE A 143 7.73 -0.14 -1.11
CA ILE A 143 7.07 0.77 -0.15
C ILE A 143 6.46 0.01 1.02
N ALA A 144 5.79 -1.11 0.77
CA ALA A 144 5.22 -1.94 1.82
C ALA A 144 6.28 -2.48 2.79
N LYS A 145 7.43 -2.94 2.28
CA LYS A 145 8.55 -3.38 3.13
C LYS A 145 9.14 -2.24 3.96
N LEU A 146 9.36 -1.07 3.35
CA LEU A 146 9.86 0.11 4.06
C LEU A 146 8.93 0.51 5.20
N ASN A 147 7.62 0.59 4.91
CA ASN A 147 6.59 0.88 5.90
C ASN A 147 6.54 -0.19 7.00
N GLN A 148 6.62 -1.46 6.63
CA GLN A 148 6.62 -2.56 7.60
C GLN A 148 7.84 -2.46 8.53
N LEU A 149 9.03 -2.18 7.99
CA LEU A 149 10.25 -2.02 8.78
C LEU A 149 10.14 -0.81 9.73
N LEU A 150 9.61 0.31 9.25
CA LEU A 150 9.41 1.52 10.04
C LEU A 150 8.46 1.27 11.22
N VAL A 151 7.27 0.72 10.93
CA VAL A 151 6.22 0.48 11.94
C VAL A 151 6.68 -0.54 12.98
N LEU A 152 7.31 -1.65 12.55
CA LEU A 152 7.82 -2.65 13.49
C LEU A 152 8.93 -2.10 14.37
N SER A 153 9.80 -1.24 13.83
CA SER A 153 10.88 -0.60 14.61
C SER A 153 10.30 0.34 15.68
N GLN A 154 9.34 1.18 15.30
CA GLN A 154 8.65 2.08 16.23
C GLN A 154 7.86 1.31 17.29
N GLN A 155 7.17 0.24 16.92
CA GLN A 155 6.44 -0.60 17.86
C GLN A 155 7.38 -1.27 18.87
N LEU A 156 8.50 -1.84 18.40
CA LEU A 156 9.48 -2.46 19.28
C LEU A 156 10.09 -1.44 20.26
N GLU A 157 10.38 -0.24 19.77
CA GLU A 157 10.89 0.87 20.58
C GLU A 157 9.91 1.25 21.70
N GLU A 158 8.63 1.40 21.36
CA GLU A 158 7.57 1.71 22.31
C GLU A 158 7.39 0.61 23.34
N ASP A 159 7.43 -0.65 22.89
CA ASP A 159 7.27 -1.81 23.75
C ASP A 159 8.42 -1.93 24.77
N ILE A 160 9.66 -1.65 24.36
CA ILE A 160 10.83 -1.63 25.25
C ILE A 160 10.71 -0.54 26.33
N ARG A 161 10.13 0.61 26.00
CA ARG A 161 10.02 1.73 26.95
C ARG A 161 8.89 1.56 27.96
N HIS A 162 7.79 0.93 27.54
CA HIS A 162 6.54 1.02 28.28
C HIS A 162 5.99 -0.31 28.78
N LEU A 163 6.42 -1.46 28.24
CA LEU A 163 5.93 -2.74 28.72
C LEU A 163 6.61 -3.14 30.05
N GLY A 164 5.79 -3.62 30.99
CA GLY A 164 6.29 -4.25 32.21
C GLY A 164 6.97 -5.61 31.97
N SER A 165 6.64 -6.26 30.85
CA SER A 165 7.17 -7.57 30.45
C SER A 165 7.75 -7.56 29.04
N HIS A 166 8.97 -8.09 28.90
CA HIS A 166 9.72 -8.18 27.65
C HIS A 166 9.68 -9.57 26.99
N LYS A 167 8.69 -10.41 27.35
CA LYS A 167 8.62 -11.81 26.89
C LYS A 167 8.54 -11.99 25.36
N TYR A 168 8.03 -11.00 24.64
CA TYR A 168 7.85 -11.06 23.17
C TYR A 168 8.92 -10.30 22.38
N ILE A 169 9.85 -9.61 23.04
CA ILE A 169 10.87 -8.79 22.38
C ILE A 169 11.72 -9.63 21.40
N ALA A 170 12.14 -10.83 21.80
CA ALA A 170 12.91 -11.71 20.92
C ALA A 170 12.13 -12.11 19.67
N HIS A 171 10.80 -12.26 19.77
CA HIS A 171 9.96 -12.55 18.61
C HIS A 171 9.85 -11.33 17.70
N GLN A 172 9.53 -10.16 18.25
CA GLN A 172 9.41 -8.91 17.49
C GLN A 172 10.70 -8.57 16.74
N LEU A 173 11.87 -8.71 17.41
CA LEU A 173 13.17 -8.50 16.76
C LEU A 173 13.43 -9.53 15.64
N SER A 174 12.96 -10.77 15.80
CA SER A 174 13.05 -11.78 14.72
C SER A 174 12.21 -11.40 13.49
N VAL A 175 11.05 -10.77 13.71
CA VAL A 175 10.20 -10.28 12.61
C VAL A 175 10.89 -9.12 11.89
N ILE A 176 11.48 -8.17 12.61
CA ILE A 176 12.28 -7.08 12.02
C ILE A 176 13.43 -7.66 11.20
N TYR A 177 14.16 -8.63 11.75
CA TYR A 177 15.26 -9.31 11.05
C TYR A 177 14.81 -9.97 9.74
N LEU A 178 13.62 -10.60 9.73
CA LEU A 178 13.06 -11.20 8.53
C LEU A 178 12.75 -10.14 7.46
N VAL A 179 12.18 -9.00 7.85
CA VAL A 179 11.90 -7.88 6.95
C VAL A 179 13.22 -7.33 6.39
N LEU A 180 14.23 -7.10 7.23
CA LEU A 180 15.57 -6.69 6.80
C LEU A 180 16.22 -7.66 5.81
N SER A 181 15.97 -8.96 5.99
CA SER A 181 16.49 -10.00 5.11
C SER A 181 15.80 -10.06 3.75
N SER A 182 14.60 -9.46 3.63
CA SER A 182 13.86 -9.36 2.36
C SER A 182 14.39 -8.28 1.42
N PHE A 183 15.25 -7.39 1.92
CA PHE A 183 15.96 -6.38 1.15
C PHE A 183 17.26 -6.97 0.58
N ARG A 184 17.56 -6.65 -0.68
CA ARG A 184 18.78 -7.08 -1.39
C ARG A 184 19.68 -5.88 -1.63
N GLY A 185 21.00 -6.10 -1.60
CA GLY A 185 21.97 -5.07 -2.01
C GLY A 185 22.21 -3.90 -1.05
N ILE A 186 21.45 -3.77 0.04
CA ILE A 186 21.57 -2.62 0.95
C ILE A 186 22.60 -2.90 2.05
N GLN A 187 23.74 -2.19 1.97
CA GLN A 187 24.88 -2.37 2.87
C GLN A 187 24.55 -2.01 4.32
N ALA A 188 23.87 -0.89 4.56
CA ALA A 188 23.50 -0.45 5.91
C ALA A 188 22.64 -1.50 6.64
N PHE A 189 21.69 -2.13 5.96
CA PHE A 189 20.91 -3.24 6.53
C PHE A 189 21.75 -4.48 6.80
N SER A 190 22.81 -4.72 6.03
CA SER A 190 23.71 -5.85 6.25
C SER A 190 24.52 -5.71 7.53
N GLU A 191 24.89 -4.49 7.91
CA GLU A 191 25.57 -4.21 9.18
C GLU A 191 24.63 -4.40 10.37
N ILE A 192 23.41 -3.87 10.28
CA ILE A 192 22.38 -4.05 11.31
C ILE A 192 22.02 -5.53 11.49
N LYS A 193 21.90 -6.30 10.40
CA LYS A 193 21.66 -7.75 10.48
C LYS A 193 22.75 -8.49 11.26
N LYS A 194 24.03 -8.20 10.99
CA LYS A 194 25.16 -8.80 11.71
C LYS A 194 25.13 -8.46 13.19
N ASP A 195 24.78 -7.23 13.53
CA ASP A 195 24.64 -6.78 14.91
C ASP A 195 23.51 -7.52 15.65
N ILE A 196 22.36 -7.72 14.98
CA ILE A 196 21.28 -8.59 15.49
C ILE A 196 21.79 -10.00 15.72
N GLU A 197 22.41 -10.63 14.73
CA GLU A 197 22.91 -12.01 14.82
C GLU A 197 23.89 -12.21 15.97
N ALA A 198 24.77 -11.23 16.22
CA ALA A 198 25.77 -11.29 17.28
C ALA A 198 25.16 -11.26 18.69
N ASN A 199 24.11 -10.46 18.89
CA ASN A 199 23.53 -10.20 20.21
C ASN A 199 22.29 -11.07 20.52
N PHE A 200 21.57 -11.53 19.48
CA PHE A 200 20.24 -12.13 19.60
C PHE A 200 20.19 -13.31 20.58
N LYS A 201 21.15 -14.24 20.49
CA LYS A 201 21.16 -15.45 21.31
C LYS A 201 21.30 -15.13 22.80
N GLN A 202 22.22 -14.23 23.14
CA GLN A 202 22.50 -13.86 24.53
C GLN A 202 21.35 -13.02 25.11
N MET A 203 20.82 -12.09 24.32
CA MET A 203 19.63 -11.31 24.68
C MET A 203 18.44 -12.24 24.95
N LYS A 204 18.15 -13.19 24.05
CA LYS A 204 17.05 -14.14 24.23
C LYS A 204 17.23 -15.02 25.48
N GLN A 205 18.46 -15.42 25.79
CA GLN A 205 18.75 -16.16 27.01
C GLN A 205 18.51 -15.34 28.28
N SER A 206 18.75 -14.03 28.25
CA SER A 206 18.48 -13.14 29.40
C SER A 206 17.00 -13.03 29.76
N LEU A 207 16.10 -13.38 28.83
CA LEU A 207 14.65 -13.39 29.03
C LEU A 207 14.12 -14.71 29.60
N LEU A 208 14.97 -15.72 29.79
CA LEU A 208 14.55 -16.98 30.39
C LEU A 208 14.35 -16.77 31.90
N VAL A 209 13.12 -16.91 32.35
CA VAL A 209 12.76 -16.86 33.76
C VAL A 209 12.72 -18.29 34.30
N GLU A 210 13.34 -18.53 35.47
CA GLU A 210 13.30 -19.84 36.13
C GLU A 210 11.85 -20.27 36.43
N GLU A 211 11.56 -21.57 36.24
CA GLU A 211 10.24 -22.12 36.55
C GLU A 211 9.88 -21.87 38.03
N GLY A 212 8.78 -21.12 38.26
CA GLY A 212 8.29 -20.78 39.60
C GLY A 212 8.64 -19.37 40.09
N SER A 213 9.39 -18.59 39.33
CA SER A 213 9.61 -17.17 39.62
C SER A 213 8.32 -16.35 39.43
N ARG A 214 8.09 -15.38 40.33
CA ARG A 214 6.98 -14.40 40.24
C ARG A 214 7.35 -13.17 39.40
N HIS A 215 8.59 -13.08 38.93
CA HIS A 215 9.06 -11.92 38.18
C HIS A 215 8.75 -12.08 36.69
N GLU A 216 8.18 -11.04 36.08
CA GLU A 216 7.99 -11.01 34.64
C GLU A 216 9.34 -10.94 33.92
N PRO A 217 9.49 -11.56 32.74
CA PRO A 217 10.73 -11.48 31.97
C PRO A 217 11.06 -10.03 31.65
N GLN A 218 12.23 -9.54 32.05
CA GLN A 218 12.72 -8.21 31.71
C GLN A 218 14.12 -8.28 31.13
N LEU A 219 14.38 -7.44 30.13
CA LEU A 219 15.71 -7.28 29.58
C LEU A 219 16.63 -6.56 30.54
N ALA A 220 17.91 -6.95 30.51
CA ALA A 220 18.96 -6.18 31.14
C ALA A 220 19.14 -4.81 30.43
N ALA A 221 19.55 -3.80 31.19
CA ALA A 221 19.66 -2.41 30.71
C ALA A 221 20.52 -2.25 29.45
N ASN A 222 21.58 -3.05 29.30
CA ASN A 222 22.42 -3.05 28.11
C ASN A 222 21.65 -3.48 26.85
N TYR A 223 20.78 -4.48 26.93
CA TYR A 223 19.95 -4.91 25.80
C TYR A 223 18.80 -3.96 25.52
N ILE A 224 18.27 -3.30 26.55
CA ILE A 224 17.30 -2.20 26.38
C ILE A 224 17.93 -1.09 25.54
N ASN A 225 19.09 -0.57 25.96
CA ASN A 225 19.76 0.51 25.24
C ASN A 225 20.14 0.09 23.81
N TRP A 226 20.68 -1.12 23.64
CA TRP A 226 21.02 -1.66 22.33
C TRP A 226 19.81 -1.73 21.39
N ILE A 227 18.66 -2.25 21.85
CA ILE A 227 17.46 -2.33 21.01
C ILE A 227 16.95 -0.93 20.67
N LEU A 228 16.97 0.03 21.60
CA LEU A 228 16.56 1.41 21.33
C LEU A 228 17.47 2.09 20.29
N GLU A 229 18.78 1.89 20.37
CA GLU A 229 19.74 2.39 19.38
C GLU A 229 19.49 1.74 18.00
N LEU A 230 19.20 0.45 17.97
CA LEU A 230 18.89 -0.30 16.77
C LEU A 230 17.59 0.19 16.11
N THR A 231 16.50 0.34 16.86
CA THR A 231 15.22 0.82 16.33
C THR A 231 15.32 2.25 15.84
N GLN A 232 16.02 3.12 16.58
CA GLN A 232 16.28 4.50 16.16
C GLN A 232 17.08 4.56 14.86
N SER A 233 18.13 3.73 14.73
CA SER A 233 18.95 3.66 13.52
C SER A 233 18.13 3.20 12.31
N LEU A 234 17.29 2.18 12.48
CA LEU A 234 16.38 1.69 11.43
C LEU A 234 15.36 2.74 11.01
N THR A 235 14.68 3.34 11.98
CA THR A 235 13.71 4.42 11.74
C THR A 235 14.37 5.60 11.02
N SER A 236 15.55 6.03 11.48
CA SER A 236 16.28 7.11 10.81
C SER A 236 16.63 6.74 9.37
N LEU A 237 17.19 5.55 9.14
CA LEU A 237 17.62 5.12 7.81
C LEU A 237 16.44 5.09 6.82
N VAL A 238 15.30 4.51 7.24
CA VAL A 238 14.08 4.46 6.41
C VAL A 238 13.52 5.85 6.15
N LEU A 239 13.49 6.73 7.15
CA LEU A 239 12.95 8.09 6.99
C LEU A 239 13.87 9.00 6.14
N THR A 240 15.18 8.79 6.18
CA THR A 240 16.13 9.55 5.34
C THR A 240 16.14 9.12 3.89
N LEU A 241 15.61 7.92 3.57
CA LEU A 241 15.56 7.36 2.22
C LEU A 241 16.86 7.56 1.42
N PRO A 242 18.00 7.00 1.87
CA PRO A 242 19.25 7.04 1.13
C PRO A 242 19.10 6.39 -0.26
N GLU A 243 20.01 6.71 -1.17
CA GLU A 243 19.93 6.34 -2.59
C GLU A 243 19.69 4.84 -2.80
N GLU A 244 20.37 3.98 -2.03
CA GLU A 244 20.22 2.52 -2.11
C GLU A 244 18.82 2.01 -1.75
N LEU A 245 18.04 2.80 -1.01
CA LEU A 245 16.63 2.51 -0.68
C LEU A 245 15.65 3.13 -1.68
N THR A 246 16.12 3.94 -2.63
CA THR A 246 15.27 4.64 -3.60
C THR A 246 15.31 4.06 -5.00
N GLU A 247 16.15 3.06 -5.29
CA GLU A 247 16.27 2.46 -6.63
C GLU A 247 14.91 2.00 -7.19
N ASP A 248 14.15 1.21 -6.42
CA ASP A 248 12.81 0.73 -6.81
C ASP A 248 11.72 1.83 -6.73
N LEU A 249 12.05 3.01 -6.20
CA LEU A 249 11.17 4.18 -6.13
C LEU A 249 11.45 5.19 -7.24
N HIS A 250 12.58 5.06 -7.93
CA HIS A 250 13.15 6.10 -8.78
C HIS A 250 12.17 6.61 -9.83
N GLN A 251 11.42 5.71 -10.49
CA GLN A 251 10.46 6.11 -11.53
C GLN A 251 9.33 6.98 -10.97
N ALA A 252 8.74 6.59 -9.85
CA ALA A 252 7.68 7.35 -9.20
C ALA A 252 8.20 8.69 -8.66
N VAL A 253 9.37 8.68 -8.01
CA VAL A 253 10.00 9.90 -7.47
C VAL A 253 10.36 10.87 -8.58
N SER A 254 10.93 10.37 -9.69
CA SER A 254 11.26 11.17 -10.86
C SER A 254 9.99 11.81 -11.44
N PHE A 255 8.92 11.03 -11.64
CA PHE A 255 7.64 11.57 -12.10
C PHE A 255 7.10 12.64 -11.16
N VAL A 256 6.98 12.38 -9.86
CA VAL A 256 6.45 13.33 -8.88
C VAL A 256 7.31 14.60 -8.80
N SER A 257 8.64 14.48 -8.94
CA SER A 257 9.55 15.62 -8.87
C SER A 257 9.33 16.65 -10.00
N GLN A 258 8.77 16.23 -11.14
CA GLN A 258 8.42 17.11 -12.26
C GLN A 258 7.27 18.07 -11.92
N PHE A 259 6.48 17.75 -10.88
CA PHE A 259 5.32 18.53 -10.44
C PHE A 259 5.58 19.34 -9.16
N LEU A 260 6.73 19.15 -8.52
CA LEU A 260 7.13 19.84 -7.29
C LEU A 260 8.13 20.98 -7.53
N SER A 261 8.61 21.14 -8.76
CA SER A 261 9.52 22.22 -9.20
C SER A 261 8.78 23.46 -9.65
#